data_AF-A0A9Y1EIP1-F1
#
_entry.id   AF-A0A9Y1EIP1-F1
#
_cell.length_a   1.000
_cell.length_b   1.000
_cell.length_c   1.000
_cell.angle_alpha   90.00
_cell.angle_beta   90.00
_cell.angle_gamma   90.00
#
_symmetry.space_group_name_H-M   'P 1'
#
loop_
_entity.id
_entity.type
_entity.pdbx_description
1 polymer ?
#
loop_
_entity_poly.entity_id
_entity_poly.type
_entity_poly.pdbx_seq_one_letter_code
_entity_poly.pdbx_strand_id
1 'polypeptide(L)'
;MQWYAFHKEPPGGEDSPHGKKERLLKIFDGWCDNVIDLILATDEDAILRRDIYDRTPTFTWGRGRVTLLGDSVHAMQPNMGQGGCMAIEDSYQLAMELDKAW
;
A
#
# COMPACT_ATOMS: atom_id res chain seq x y z
N MET A 1 -1.87 16.84 -7.51
CA MET A 1 -3.03 16.04 -7.05
C MET A 1 -2.61 14.58 -7.14
N GLN A 2 -2.87 13.77 -6.11
CA GLN A 2 -2.53 12.34 -6.10
C GLN A 2 -3.81 11.52 -6.20
N TRP A 3 -3.77 10.47 -7.01
CA TRP A 3 -4.84 9.48 -7.12
C TRP A 3 -4.23 8.08 -7.08
N TYR A 4 -5.04 7.10 -6.71
CA TYR A 4 -4.66 5.68 -6.76
C TYR A 4 -5.92 4.85 -7.03
N ALA A 5 -5.72 3.66 -7.57
CA ALA A 5 -6.79 2.70 -7.76
C ALA A 5 -6.26 1.28 -7.46
N PHE A 6 -7.16 0.40 -7.04
CA PHE A 6 -6.84 -1.01 -6.79
C PHE A 6 -7.47 -1.85 -7.89
N HIS A 7 -6.66 -2.72 -8.50
CA HIS A 7 -7.11 -3.67 -9.50
C HIS A 7 -6.51 -5.04 -9.18
N LYS A 8 -7.37 -6.06 -9.11
CA LYS A 8 -6.97 -7.41 -8.70
C LYS A 8 -6.36 -8.15 -9.89
N GLU A 9 -5.07 -8.47 -9.81
CA GLU A 9 -4.32 -9.22 -10.82
C GLU A 9 -3.31 -10.18 -10.16
N PRO A 10 -2.76 -11.14 -10.92
CA PRO A 10 -1.60 -11.91 -10.47
C PRO A 10 -0.39 -11.00 -10.16
N PRO A 11 0.48 -11.42 -9.21
CA PRO A 11 1.68 -10.65 -8.86
C PRO A 11 2.73 -10.67 -9.97
N GLY A 12 3.63 -9.68 -9.94
CA GLY A 12 4.75 -9.56 -10.88
C GLY A 12 4.36 -9.02 -12.24
N GLY A 13 3.25 -8.26 -12.34
CA GLY A 13 2.83 -7.70 -13.61
C GLY A 13 3.74 -6.56 -14.06
N GLU A 14 4.06 -6.55 -15.36
CA GLU A 14 4.86 -5.50 -16.01
C GLU A 14 4.02 -4.81 -17.08
N ASP A 15 4.19 -3.49 -17.18
CA ASP A 15 3.60 -2.70 -18.26
C ASP A 15 4.66 -2.47 -19.35
N SER A 16 4.26 -2.47 -20.61
CA SER A 16 5.15 -2.10 -21.71
C SER A 16 5.60 -0.63 -21.57
N PRO A 17 6.78 -0.26 -22.11
CA PRO A 17 7.16 1.15 -22.21
C PRO A 17 6.05 1.96 -22.88
N HIS A 18 5.62 3.04 -22.24
CA HIS A 18 4.51 3.89 -22.66
C HIS A 18 3.11 3.22 -22.79
N GLY A 19 2.90 2.06 -22.18
CA GLY A 19 1.62 1.33 -22.23
C GLY A 19 0.73 1.45 -20.98
N LYS A 20 1.16 2.17 -19.93
CA LYS A 20 0.45 2.24 -18.65
C LYS A 20 -0.87 2.97 -18.79
N LYS A 21 -0.88 4.14 -19.47
CA LYS A 21 -2.12 4.90 -19.69
C LYS A 21 -3.11 4.13 -20.55
N GLU A 22 -2.65 3.52 -21.65
CA GLU A 22 -3.52 2.70 -22.51
C GLU A 22 -4.15 1.55 -21.72
N ARG A 23 -3.37 0.85 -20.90
CA ARG A 23 -3.86 -0.22 -20.04
C ARG A 23 -4.91 0.30 -19.04
N LEU A 24 -4.65 1.43 -18.38
CA LEU A 24 -5.60 2.03 -17.44
C LEU A 24 -6.91 2.43 -18.12
N LEU A 25 -6.86 3.02 -19.31
CA LEU A 25 -8.06 3.36 -20.08
C LEU A 25 -8.89 2.11 -20.42
N LYS A 26 -8.25 0.97 -20.71
CA LYS A 26 -8.96 -0.31 -20.91
C LYS A 26 -9.59 -0.84 -19.63
N ILE A 27 -8.91 -0.72 -18.49
CA ILE A 27 -9.41 -1.20 -17.19
C ILE A 27 -10.58 -0.37 -16.69
N PHE A 28 -10.52 0.94 -16.90
CA PHE A 28 -11.54 1.90 -16.45
C PHE A 28 -12.54 2.27 -17.55
N ASP A 29 -12.62 1.48 -18.62
CA ASP A 29 -13.62 1.67 -19.67
C ASP A 29 -15.05 1.64 -19.06
N GLY A 30 -15.89 2.59 -19.47
CA GLY A 30 -17.24 2.77 -18.94
C GLY A 30 -17.35 3.45 -17.57
N TRP A 31 -16.24 3.88 -16.96
CA TRP A 31 -16.29 4.77 -15.79
C TRP A 31 -16.64 6.21 -16.20
N CYS A 32 -16.95 7.06 -15.22
CA CYS A 32 -17.32 8.45 -15.49
C CYS A 32 -16.18 9.26 -16.10
N ASP A 33 -16.54 10.29 -16.88
CA ASP A 33 -15.60 11.16 -17.61
C ASP A 33 -14.47 11.68 -16.73
N ASN A 34 -14.75 12.04 -15.47
CA ASN A 34 -13.73 12.53 -14.52
C ASN A 34 -12.58 11.55 -14.29
N VAL A 35 -12.84 10.23 -14.28
CA VAL A 35 -11.78 9.21 -14.12
C VAL A 35 -10.94 9.12 -15.39
N ILE A 36 -11.60 9.16 -16.55
CA ILE A 36 -10.93 9.11 -17.85
C ILE A 36 -10.08 10.35 -18.06
N ASP A 37 -10.61 11.54 -17.79
CA ASP A 37 -9.91 12.82 -17.88
C ASP A 37 -8.68 12.86 -16.96
N LEU A 38 -8.80 12.31 -15.74
CA LEU A 38 -7.68 12.23 -14.80
C LEU A 38 -6.55 11.33 -15.31
N ILE A 39 -6.89 10.18 -15.90
CA ILE A 39 -5.92 9.27 -16.52
C ILE A 39 -5.26 9.95 -17.73
N LEU A 40 -6.04 10.61 -18.59
CA LEU A 40 -5.53 11.31 -19.79
C LEU A 40 -4.59 12.45 -19.42
N ALA A 41 -4.91 13.22 -18.38
CA ALA A 41 -4.12 14.36 -17.90
C ALA A 41 -2.85 13.96 -17.14
N THR A 42 -2.70 12.71 -16.72
CA THR A 42 -1.50 12.25 -16.00
C THR A 42 -0.40 11.86 -16.98
N ASP A 43 0.81 12.38 -16.81
CA ASP A 43 1.97 11.98 -17.64
C ASP A 43 2.28 10.49 -17.48
N GLU A 44 2.64 9.84 -18.58
CA GLU A 44 2.89 8.39 -18.64
C GLU A 44 3.94 7.92 -17.62
N ASP A 45 5.02 8.70 -17.46
CA ASP A 45 6.11 8.40 -16.53
C ASP A 45 5.74 8.66 -15.07
N ALA A 46 4.69 9.45 -14.82
CA ALA A 46 4.17 9.70 -13.47
C ALA A 46 3.23 8.58 -13.00
N ILE A 47 2.78 7.69 -13.89
CA ILE A 47 1.93 6.55 -13.54
C ILE A 47 2.80 5.43 -12.96
N LEU A 48 2.51 5.04 -11.72
CA LEU A 48 3.22 3.99 -11.00
C LEU A 48 2.31 2.78 -10.77
N ARG A 49 2.76 1.62 -11.25
CA ARG A 49 2.20 0.32 -10.87
C ARG A 49 3.00 -0.22 -9.69
N ARG A 50 2.31 -0.63 -8.64
CA ARG A 50 2.90 -1.35 -7.52
C ARG A 50 2.02 -2.51 -7.15
N ASP A 51 2.62 -3.68 -7.03
CA ASP A 51 1.96 -4.81 -6.42
C ASP A 51 1.74 -4.53 -4.93
N ILE A 52 0.59 -4.97 -4.44
CA ILE A 52 0.21 -4.85 -3.03
C ILE A 52 0.04 -6.27 -2.51
N TYR A 53 0.85 -6.60 -1.52
CA TYR A 53 0.84 -7.90 -0.89
C TYR A 53 0.23 -7.77 0.49
N ASP A 54 -0.59 -8.75 0.84
CA ASP A 54 -1.16 -8.89 2.17
C ASP A 54 -0.55 -10.13 2.83
N ARG A 55 -0.55 -10.15 4.16
CA ARG A 55 -0.04 -11.24 4.98
C ARG A 55 -1.09 -11.65 6.01
N THR A 56 -1.29 -12.95 6.17
CA THR A 56 -2.12 -13.46 7.26
C THR A 56 -1.63 -12.93 8.61
N PRO A 57 -2.50 -12.29 9.43
CA PRO A 57 -2.11 -11.76 10.72
C PRO A 57 -1.49 -12.81 11.64
N THR A 58 -0.50 -12.40 12.44
CA THR A 58 0.11 -13.23 13.49
C THR A 58 -0.11 -12.61 14.86
N PHE A 59 -0.40 -13.46 15.85
CA PHE A 59 -0.48 -13.05 17.26
C PHE A 59 0.86 -13.18 18.00
N THR A 60 1.89 -13.71 17.35
CA THR A 60 3.25 -13.76 17.90
C THR A 60 4.14 -12.80 17.12
N TRP A 61 4.56 -11.73 17.77
CA TRP A 61 5.31 -10.62 17.15
C TRP A 61 6.81 -10.69 17.43
N GLY A 62 7.25 -11.48 18.41
CA GLY A 62 8.65 -11.52 18.83
C GLY A 62 9.05 -12.79 19.55
N ARG A 63 10.37 -12.92 19.77
CA ARG A 63 10.99 -13.99 20.55
C ARG A 63 12.21 -13.46 21.29
N GLY A 64 12.24 -13.61 22.61
CA GLY A 64 13.36 -13.13 23.43
C GLY A 64 13.46 -11.60 23.40
N ARG A 65 14.61 -11.06 23.01
CA ARG A 65 14.89 -9.61 22.96
C ARG A 65 14.61 -8.97 21.59
N VAL A 66 13.83 -9.64 20.75
CA VAL A 66 13.53 -9.19 19.38
C VAL A 66 12.02 -9.24 19.16
N THR A 67 11.44 -8.14 18.69
CA THR A 67 10.03 -8.04 18.29
C THR A 67 9.88 -7.28 16.97
N LEU A 68 8.83 -7.61 16.25
CA LEU A 68 8.37 -6.96 15.02
C LEU A 68 7.31 -5.89 15.34
N LEU A 69 7.21 -4.86 14.51
CA LEU A 69 6.21 -3.78 14.56
C LEU A 69 5.83 -3.34 13.14
N GLY A 70 4.74 -2.60 12.98
CA GLY A 70 4.33 -2.02 11.69
C GLY A 70 4.01 -3.09 10.63
N ASP A 71 4.30 -2.77 9.37
CA ASP A 71 4.04 -3.63 8.20
C ASP A 71 4.62 -5.04 8.31
N SER A 72 5.67 -5.25 9.13
CA SER A 72 6.24 -6.58 9.37
C SER A 72 5.28 -7.53 10.12
N VAL A 73 4.30 -6.97 10.81
CA VAL A 73 3.27 -7.67 11.58
C VAL A 73 1.90 -7.53 10.94
N HIS A 74 1.53 -6.29 10.61
CA HIS A 74 0.19 -5.91 10.15
C HIS A 74 0.29 -5.10 8.86
N ALA A 75 0.89 -5.70 7.82
CA ALA A 75 0.80 -5.16 6.47
C ALA A 75 -0.67 -4.89 6.10
N MET A 76 -0.95 -3.70 5.61
CA MET A 76 -2.31 -3.31 5.23
C MET A 76 -2.32 -2.78 3.80
N GLN A 77 -3.47 -2.95 3.15
CA GLN A 77 -3.75 -2.20 1.93
C GLN A 77 -3.59 -0.70 2.26
N PRO A 78 -2.98 0.12 1.39
CA PRO A 78 -2.73 1.54 1.66
C PRO A 78 -4.03 2.36 1.55
N ASN A 79 -4.94 2.12 2.49
CA ASN A 79 -6.20 2.81 2.66
C ASN A 79 -6.14 3.69 3.92
N MET A 80 -6.71 4.89 3.84
CA MET A 80 -6.92 5.81 4.97
C MET A 80 -5.66 6.23 5.78
N GLY A 81 -4.45 5.87 5.36
CA GLY A 81 -3.21 6.17 6.08
C GLY A 81 -3.02 5.41 7.40
N GLN A 82 -3.86 4.42 7.68
CA GLN A 82 -3.92 3.78 9.00
C GLN A 82 -2.66 2.98 9.34
N GLY A 83 -2.04 2.31 8.36
CA GLY A 83 -0.82 1.50 8.56
C GLY A 83 0.30 2.28 9.26
N GLY A 84 0.56 3.51 8.80
CA GLY A 84 1.55 4.38 9.41
C GLY A 84 1.20 4.81 10.83
N CYS A 85 -0.08 5.15 11.08
CA CYS A 85 -0.55 5.50 12.42
C CYS A 85 -0.35 4.34 13.41
N MET A 86 -0.72 3.12 13.03
CA MET A 86 -0.54 1.95 13.92
C MET A 86 0.93 1.63 14.15
N ALA A 87 1.80 1.78 13.14
CA ALA A 87 3.25 1.59 13.34
C ALA A 87 3.83 2.60 14.37
N ILE A 88 3.27 3.80 14.45
CA ILE A 88 3.63 4.80 15.47
C ILE A 88 3.09 4.38 16.83
N GLU A 89 1.83 3.93 16.92
CA GLU A 89 1.22 3.42 18.15
C GLU A 89 1.99 2.21 18.72
N ASP A 90 2.36 1.26 17.87
CA ASP A 90 3.22 0.12 18.19
C ASP A 90 4.53 0.57 18.85
N SER A 91 5.20 1.55 18.22
CA SER A 91 6.49 2.06 18.68
C SER A 91 6.37 2.78 20.02
N TYR A 92 5.31 3.58 20.18
CA TYR A 92 5.00 4.25 21.42
C TYR A 92 4.73 3.25 22.55
N GLN A 93 3.91 2.24 22.31
CA GLN A 93 3.59 1.22 23.29
C GLN A 93 4.82 0.40 23.68
N LEU A 94 5.66 0.01 22.71
CA LEU A 94 6.91 -0.70 22.98
C LEU A 94 7.83 0.12 23.90
N ALA A 95 8.00 1.42 23.62
CA ALA A 95 8.82 2.30 24.44
C ALA A 95 8.31 2.36 25.89
N MET A 96 6.99 2.48 26.09
CA MET A 96 6.39 2.48 27.43
C MET A 96 6.60 1.17 28.19
N GLU A 97 6.48 0.02 27.52
CA GLU A 97 6.70 -1.27 28.18
C GLU A 97 8.17 -1.52 28.51
N LEU A 98 9.08 -1.05 27.66
CA LEU A 98 10.52 -1.10 27.95
C LEU A 98 10.88 -0.23 29.15
N ASP A 99 10.32 0.98 29.27
CA ASP A 99 10.57 1.88 30.40
C ASP A 99 10.17 1.25 31.75
N LYS A 100 9.05 0.52 31.79
CA LYS A 100 8.58 -0.20 32.99
C LYS A 100 9.41 -1.44 33.35
N ALA A 101 10.16 -1.97 32.40
CA ALA A 101 10.92 -3.21 32.57
C ALA A 101 12.30 -2.99 33.22
N TRP A 102 12.68 -1.73 33.43
CA TRP A 102 13.86 -1.29 34.16
C TRP A 102 13.49 -0.69 35.52
#